data_AF-A0A2E2UCM0-F1
#
_entry.id   AF-A0A2E2UCM0-F1
#
_cell.length_a   1.000
_cell.length_b   1.000
_cell.length_c   1.000
_cell.angle_alpha   90.00
_cell.angle_beta   90.00
_cell.angle_gamma   90.00
#
_symmetry.space_group_name_H-M   'P 1'
#
loop_
_entity.id
_entity.type
_entity.pdbx_description
1 polymer ?
#
loop_
_entity_poly.entity_id
_entity_poly.type
_entity_poly.pdbx_seq_one_letter_code
_entity_poly.pdbx_strand_id
1 'polypeptide(L)' 'MANCRYCGKEITWLKDGRKNIPVEGDGGEHKCEEFMKTRDSLKKINPTEMDPEILKQYQENLKKARNKKK' A
#
# COMPACT_ATOMS: atom_id res chain seq x y z
N MET A 1 -18.83 -12.07 10.80
CA MET A 1 -17.41 -12.45 10.84
C MET A 1 -16.85 -12.28 9.45
N ALA A 2 -15.61 -11.82 9.32
CA ALA A 2 -14.99 -11.54 8.03
C ALA A 2 -13.98 -12.65 7.72
N ASN A 3 -13.75 -12.95 6.44
CA ASN A 3 -12.73 -13.92 6.04
C ASN A 3 -11.54 -13.16 5.45
N CYS A 4 -10.33 -13.56 5.81
CA CYS A 4 -9.12 -13.02 5.20
C CYS A 4 -9.11 -13.37 3.70
N ARG A 5 -8.96 -12.35 2.84
CA ARG A 5 -9.02 -12.52 1.37
C ARG A 5 -7.91 -13.43 0.82
N TYR A 6 -6.79 -13.55 1.53
CA TYR A 6 -5.61 -14.26 1.07
C TYR A 6 -5.60 -15.70 1.61
N CYS A 7 -5.65 -15.87 2.94
CA CYS A 7 -5.56 -17.19 3.56
C CYS A 7 -6.92 -17.86 3.87
N GLY A 8 -8.04 -17.18 3.64
CA GLY A 8 -9.38 -17.72 3.88
C GLY A 8 -9.75 -17.92 5.36
N LYS A 9 -8.82 -17.67 6.30
CA LYS A 9 -9.10 -17.77 7.75
C LYS A 9 -10.18 -16.80 8.19
N GLU A 10 -10.97 -17.21 9.17
CA GLU A 10 -11.94 -16.34 9.83
C GLU A 10 -11.22 -15.31 10.70
N ILE A 11 -11.54 -14.04 10.46
CA ILE A 11 -11.00 -12.88 11.16
C ILE A 11 -12.14 -12.03 11.73
N THR A 12 -11.86 -11.46 12.88
CA THR A 12 -12.71 -10.46 13.52
C THR A 12 -12.00 -9.11 13.47
N TRP A 13 -12.74 -8.05 13.16
CA TRP A 13 -12.18 -6.70 13.16
C TRP A 13 -12.41 -6.09 14.53
N LEU A 14 -11.35 -6.00 15.33
CA LEU A 14 -11.40 -5.30 16.61
C LEU A 14 -11.07 -3.83 16.37
N LYS A 15 -11.88 -2.93 16.94
CA LYS A 15 -11.60 -1.49 16.90
C LYS A 15 -10.66 -1.15 18.05
N ASP A 16 -9.39 -0.96 17.74
CA ASP A 16 -8.39 -0.50 18.70
C ASP A 16 -8.05 0.98 18.40
N GLY A 17 -8.64 1.87 19.21
CA GLY A 17 -8.56 3.31 19.01
C GLY A 17 -9.15 3.80 17.67
N ARG A 18 -8.28 4.33 16.79
CA ARG A 18 -8.65 4.87 15.46
C ARG A 18 -8.50 3.87 14.32
N LYS A 19 -7.96 2.67 14.58
CA LYS A 19 -7.68 1.67 13.54
C LYS A 19 -8.44 0.38 13.85
N ASN A 20 -8.84 -0.32 12.80
CA ASN A 20 -9.39 -1.66 12.92
C ASN A 20 -8.26 -2.65 12.73
N ILE A 21 -8.03 -3.51 13.72
CA ILE A 21 -7.01 -4.54 13.70
C ILE A 21 -7.71 -5.87 13.42
N PRO A 22 -7.25 -6.66 12.44
CA PRO A 22 -7.77 -8.00 12.21
C PRO A 22 -7.23 -8.95 13.29
N VAL A 23 -8.10 -9.74 13.91
CA VAL A 23 -7.80 -10.64 15.02
C VAL A 23 -8.34 -12.04 14.67
N GLU A 24 -7.54 -13.08 14.91
CA GLU A 24 -7.97 -14.49 14.75
C GLU A 24 -8.91 -14.91 15.90
N GLY A 25 -9.54 -16.09 15.80
CA GLY A 25 -10.44 -16.61 16.84
C GLY A 25 -9.79 -16.73 18.23
N ASP A 26 -8.46 -16.89 18.27
CA ASP A 26 -7.66 -16.99 19.50
C ASP A 26 -7.29 -15.62 20.12
N GLY A 27 -7.79 -14.51 19.56
CA GLY A 27 -7.53 -13.16 20.07
C GLY A 27 -6.18 -12.56 19.66
N GLY A 28 -5.38 -13.28 18.88
CA GLY A 28 -4.10 -12.80 18.31
C GLY A 28 -4.27 -11.94 17.05
N GLU A 29 -3.39 -10.95 16.86
CA GLU A 29 -3.35 -10.14 15.63
C GLU A 29 -3.11 -11.02 14.40
N HIS A 30 -4.03 -10.99 13.44
CA HIS A 30 -3.92 -11.77 12.21
C HIS A 30 -2.94 -11.12 11.22
N LYS A 31 -1.72 -11.67 11.13
CA LYS A 31 -0.72 -11.30 10.12
C LYS A 31 -0.69 -12.34 9.00
N CYS A 32 -1.40 -12.06 7.91
CA CYS A 32 -1.45 -12.96 6.77
C CYS A 32 -0.12 -12.95 5.98
N GLU A 33 0.56 -14.10 5.91
CA GLU A 33 1.83 -14.24 5.18
C GLU A 33 1.66 -14.09 3.66
N GLU A 34 0.56 -14.60 3.09
CA GLU A 34 0.27 -14.50 1.66
C GLU A 34 0.01 -13.04 1.23
N PHE A 35 -0.63 -12.26 2.11
CA PHE A 35 -0.74 -10.82 1.92
C PHE A 35 0.63 -10.13 1.90
N MET A 36 1.55 -10.52 2.78
CA MET A 36 2.88 -9.93 2.82
C MET A 36 3.66 -10.23 1.53
N LYS A 37 3.59 -11.47 1.03
CA LYS A 37 4.22 -11.86 -0.24
C LYS A 37 3.65 -11.10 -1.44
N THR A 38 2.32 -10.95 -1.52
CA THR A 38 1.69 -10.18 -2.60
C THR A 38 2.06 -8.70 -2.53
N ARG A 39 2.09 -8.12 -1.32
CA ARG A 39 2.58 -6.76 -1.08
C ARG A 39 4.03 -6.56 -1.54
N ASP A 40 4.90 -7.50 -1.27
CA ASP A 40 6.31 -7.40 -1.69
C ASP A 40 6.51 -7.59 -3.19
N SER A 41 5.64 -8.36 -3.84
CA SER A 41 5.64 -8.55 -5.30
C SER A 41 5.11 -7.36 -6.10
N LEU A 42 4.37 -6.43 -5.44
CA LEU A 42 3.97 -5.18 -6.09
C LEU A 42 5.24 -4.41 -6.49
N LYS A 43 5.39 -4.15 -7.80
CA LYS A 43 6.55 -3.47 -8.38
C LYS A 43 6.91 -2.23 -7.58
N LYS A 44 7.97 -2.33 -6.78
CA LYS A 44 8.57 -1.19 -6.09
C LYS A 44 9.38 -0.43 -7.13
N ILE A 45 8.80 0.61 -7.71
CA ILE A 45 9.54 1.50 -8.62
C ILE A 45 10.51 2.29 -7.74
N ASN A 46 11.80 1.98 -7.84
CA ASN A 46 12.82 2.73 -7.14
C ASN A 46 13.11 4.03 -7.92
N PRO A 47 13.36 5.18 -7.26
CA PRO A 47 13.68 6.43 -7.95
C PRO A 47 14.90 6.35 -8.89
N THR A 48 15.78 5.36 -8.67
CA THR A 48 16.96 5.04 -9.48
C THR A 48 16.64 4.26 -10.77
N GLU A 49 15.46 3.67 -10.89
CA GLU A 49 15.03 2.91 -12.08
C GLU A 49 14.42 3.83 -13.17
N MET A 50 14.20 5.11 -12.85
CA MET A 50 13.78 6.10 -13.83
C MET A 50 14.96 6.86 -14.40
N ASP A 51 15.01 6.96 -15.73
CA ASP A 51 16.04 7.72 -16.44
C ASP A 51 16.02 9.20 -16.01
N PRO A 52 17.17 9.79 -15.64
CA PRO A 52 17.25 11.17 -15.15
C PRO A 52 16.71 12.19 -16.17
N GLU A 53 16.74 11.89 -17.46
CA GLU A 53 16.20 12.78 -18.50
C GLU A 53 14.67 12.87 -18.45
N ILE A 54 14.00 11.74 -18.23
CA ILE A 54 12.54 11.66 -18.11
C ILE A 54 12.07 12.41 -16.86
N LEU A 55 12.79 12.25 -15.74
CA LEU A 55 12.49 12.96 -14.49
C LEU A 55 12.60 14.48 -14.66
N LYS A 56 13.62 14.96 -15.37
CA LYS A 56 13.80 16.38 -15.66
C LYS A 56 12.65 16.92 -16.51
N GLN A 57 12.25 16.20 -17.55
CA GLN A 57 11.12 16.57 -18.39
C GLN A 57 9.79 16.60 -17.60
N TYR A 58 9.58 15.62 -16.72
CA TYR A 58 8.39 15.56 -15.87
C TYR A 58 8.33 16.76 -14.90
N GLN A 59 9.47 17.12 -14.29
CA GLN A 59 9.57 18.28 -13.41
C GLN A 59 9.33 19.61 -14.14
N GLU A 60 9.84 19.77 -15.36
CA GLU A 60 9.60 20.96 -16.18
C GLU A 60 8.12 21.09 -16.54
N ASN A 61 7.46 19.99 -16.90
CA ASN A 61 6.03 19.97 -17.20
C ASN A 61 5.18 20.34 -15.98
N LEU A 62 5.54 19.87 -14.78
CA LEU A 62 4.91 20.26 -13.52
C LEU A 62 5.06 21.76 -13.24
N LYS A 63 6.25 22.33 -13.43
CA LYS A 63 6.50 23.77 -13.26
C LYS A 63 5.66 24.61 -14.23
N LYS A 64 5.61 24.21 -15.49
CA LYS A 64 4.79 24.87 -16.53
C LYS A 64 3.30 24.83 -16.19
N ALA A 65 2.79 23.68 -15.77
CA ALA A 65 1.39 23.52 -15.36
C ALA A 65 1.03 24.38 -14.15
N ARG A 66 1.93 24.50 -13.17
CA ARG A 66 1.75 25.34 -11.99
C ARG A 66 1.71 26.83 -12.34
N ASN A 67 2.60 27.29 -13.21
CA ASN A 67 2.67 28.69 -13.62
C ASN A 67 1.49 29.09 -14.53
N LYS A 68 0.92 28.16 -15.31
CA LYS A 68 -0.26 28.42 -16.16
C LYS A 68 -1.57 28.59 -15.36
N LYS A 69 -1.61 28.10 -14.12
CA LYS A 69 -2.76 28.25 -13.20
C LYS A 69 -2.70 29.52 -12.35
N LYS A 70 -1.62 30.28 -12.43
CA LYS A 70 -1.41 31.52 -11.67
C LYS A 70 -1.67 32.71 -12.59
#